data_AF-A0A7W1KMS9-F1
#
_entry.id   AF-A0A7W1KMS9-F1
#
_cell.length_a   1.000
_cell.length_b   1.000
_cell.length_c   1.000
_cell.angle_alpha   90.00
_cell.angle_beta   90.00
_cell.angle_gamma   90.00
#
_symmetry.space_group_name_H-M   'P 1'
#
loop_
_entity.id
_entity.type
_entity.pdbx_description
1 polymer ?
#
loop_
_entity_poly.entity_id
_entity_poly.type
_entity_poly.pdbx_seq_one_letter_code
_entity_poly.pdbx_strand_id
1 'polypeptide(L)'
;MTAETTAAPRETLTLVEHGLFPIRIHANLTPPTLIEHAVRRGEGVLTDRGAFTAVTAPHTGRSAKDKFLVEEPGTADRIWWEKNVRLDPDAFERLQEDVRAHLDAREVFVQDLFAGADPAYRLPVRFITPNAWHALFVRNMFIRAVPAELAQFRPGFTVLHAPDFQADPERHGTRTSTFIVINFGKKVVLIGGTRYAGEMKKSIFTAMNYILPGQGVMPMHCSANIGAGGDTAIFFGLSGTGKTTLSADPTRQLIGDDEHGWSDRGVFNFEGGCYAKVIRLRPDTEPEIYNATQMFGTVLENVVLDPATRAVNFDADTITENTRACYQIDAIPNHLPSGAGGHPKNVVFLAADAFGVMPPIARLTAEQAMYHFLSGYTAKVAGTERGITEPSATFSACFGAPFLPLHAGVYSRMLGERISKHGAKVWLVNTGWTGGPYGTGSRMKLAHTRAMLRAALSGALDRGKFTQDPIFGFQVPASVTEVPDGVLTPRSTWPD
;
A
#
# COMPACT_ATOMS: atom_id res chain seq x y z
N MET A 1 -0.24 18.56 21.93
CA MET A 1 -0.13 17.73 23.15
C MET A 1 -1.48 17.67 23.83
N THR A 2 -2.37 16.82 23.34
CA THR A 2 -3.54 16.36 24.10
C THR A 2 -3.10 15.11 24.82
N ALA A 3 -3.15 15.12 26.15
CA ALA A 3 -2.79 13.97 26.96
C ALA A 3 -3.64 12.77 26.53
N GLU A 4 -2.99 11.73 25.97
CA GLU A 4 -3.58 10.41 25.82
C GLU A 4 -3.95 9.94 27.22
N THR A 5 -5.23 10.00 27.54
CA THR A 5 -5.77 9.39 28.74
C THR A 5 -5.62 7.88 28.52
N THR A 6 -4.66 7.27 29.20
CA THR A 6 -4.44 5.83 29.23
C THR A 6 -5.70 5.15 29.77
N ALA A 7 -6.60 4.77 28.88
CA ALA A 7 -7.71 3.92 29.26
C ALA A 7 -7.14 2.56 29.66
N ALA A 8 -7.63 2.04 30.78
CA ALA A 8 -7.29 0.71 31.26
C ALA A 8 -7.48 -0.31 30.12
N PRO A 9 -6.56 -1.29 29.97
CA PRO A 9 -6.77 -2.39 29.04
C PRO A 9 -8.12 -3.03 29.32
N ARG A 10 -8.81 -3.53 28.29
CA ARG A 10 -9.93 -4.47 28.48
C ARG A 10 -9.38 -5.61 29.36
N GLU A 11 -9.65 -5.58 30.67
CA GLU A 11 -9.12 -6.56 31.63
C GLU A 11 -9.61 -8.00 31.34
N THR A 12 -10.49 -8.18 30.35
CA THR A 12 -11.05 -9.48 29.96
C THR A 12 -11.25 -9.60 28.44
N LEU A 13 -10.28 -9.20 27.61
CA LEU A 13 -10.30 -9.63 26.21
C LEU A 13 -10.15 -11.16 26.16
N THR A 14 -11.15 -11.87 25.64
CA THR A 14 -11.07 -13.32 25.37
C THR A 14 -10.99 -13.57 23.86
N LEU A 15 -10.42 -14.71 23.48
CA LEU A 15 -10.38 -15.16 22.08
C LEU A 15 -11.19 -16.44 21.84
N VAL A 16 -12.07 -16.80 22.79
CA VAL A 16 -12.91 -18.01 22.71
C VAL A 16 -13.84 -17.96 21.49
N GLU A 17 -14.37 -16.78 21.16
CA GLU A 17 -15.19 -16.56 19.94
C GLU A 17 -14.41 -16.83 18.63
N HIS A 18 -13.07 -16.77 18.69
CA HIS A 18 -12.17 -17.06 17.58
C HIS A 18 -11.70 -18.52 17.57
N GLY A 19 -12.11 -19.32 18.56
CA GLY A 19 -11.65 -20.70 18.77
C GLY A 19 -10.20 -20.77 19.25
N LEU A 20 -9.76 -19.80 20.05
CA LEU A 20 -8.38 -19.70 20.55
C LEU A 20 -8.34 -19.65 22.08
N PHE A 21 -7.37 -20.36 22.65
CA PHE A 21 -7.07 -20.49 24.08
C PHE A 21 -5.54 -20.34 24.34
N PRO A 22 -4.92 -19.20 23.97
CA PRO A 22 -3.48 -18.99 24.12
C PRO A 22 -3.05 -18.93 25.58
N ILE A 23 -1.77 -19.23 25.83
CA ILE A 23 -1.13 -19.17 27.16
C ILE A 23 -1.34 -17.81 27.82
N ARG A 24 -1.27 -16.73 27.03
CA ARG A 24 -1.44 -15.35 27.49
C ARG A 24 -1.89 -14.45 26.35
N ILE A 25 -2.72 -13.47 26.66
CA ILE A 25 -3.18 -12.44 25.73
C ILE A 25 -2.61 -11.09 26.14
N HIS A 26 -1.90 -10.43 25.22
CA HIS A 26 -1.41 -9.07 25.34
C HIS A 26 -2.23 -8.14 24.44
N ALA A 27 -3.29 -7.54 24.99
CA ALA A 27 -4.28 -6.78 24.23
C ALA A 27 -3.91 -5.30 24.08
N ASN A 28 -3.95 -4.80 22.84
CA ASN A 28 -3.88 -3.39 22.47
C ASN A 28 -2.70 -2.62 23.09
N LEU A 29 -1.56 -3.29 23.27
CA LEU A 29 -0.35 -2.69 23.80
C LEU A 29 0.11 -1.50 22.96
N THR A 30 0.75 -0.53 23.62
CA THR A 30 1.31 0.68 23.01
C THR A 30 2.71 0.43 22.45
N PRO A 31 3.25 1.32 21.59
CA PRO A 31 4.56 1.12 20.98
C PRO A 31 5.72 0.86 21.97
N PRO A 32 5.84 1.59 23.10
CA PRO A 32 6.90 1.28 24.08
C PRO A 32 6.86 -0.15 24.59
N THR A 33 5.70 -0.63 25.03
CA THR A 33 5.55 -1.98 25.58
C THR A 33 5.75 -3.06 24.51
N LEU A 34 5.26 -2.84 23.29
CA LEU A 34 5.51 -3.76 22.16
C LEU A 34 7.00 -3.86 21.82
N ILE A 35 7.71 -2.74 21.80
CA ILE A 35 9.16 -2.71 21.56
C ILE A 35 9.91 -3.42 22.68
N GLU A 36 9.55 -3.20 23.95
CA GLU A 36 10.15 -3.92 25.08
C GLU A 36 9.99 -5.44 24.94
N HIS A 37 8.78 -5.91 24.60
CA HIS A 37 8.55 -7.33 24.35
C HIS A 37 9.39 -7.84 23.17
N ALA A 38 9.39 -7.12 22.05
CA ALA A 38 10.11 -7.52 20.84
C ALA A 38 11.62 -7.64 21.09
N VAL A 39 12.22 -6.66 21.78
CA VAL A 39 13.64 -6.67 22.15
C VAL A 39 13.96 -7.80 23.14
N ARG A 40 13.15 -7.98 24.21
CA ARG A 40 13.36 -9.06 25.20
C ARG A 40 13.27 -10.45 24.57
N ARG A 41 12.46 -10.60 23.53
CA ARG A 41 12.24 -11.85 22.79
C ARG A 41 13.24 -12.06 21.64
N GLY A 42 14.17 -11.13 21.43
CA GLY A 42 15.13 -11.20 20.33
C GLY A 42 14.48 -11.16 18.94
N GLU A 43 13.31 -10.52 18.81
CA GLU A 43 12.60 -10.40 17.54
C GLU A 43 13.24 -9.36 16.61
N GLY A 44 14.17 -8.55 17.13
CA GLY A 44 14.82 -7.45 16.43
C GLY A 44 15.64 -6.58 17.39
N VAL A 45 16.13 -5.45 16.89
CA VAL A 45 16.97 -4.53 17.67
C VAL A 45 16.58 -3.07 17.43
N LEU A 46 17.01 -2.17 18.31
CA LEU A 46 16.87 -0.73 18.10
C LEU A 46 18.06 -0.16 17.32
N THR A 47 17.77 0.78 16.41
CA THR A 47 18.79 1.62 15.75
C THR A 47 19.40 2.63 16.71
N ASP A 48 20.46 3.33 16.27
CA ASP A 48 21.07 4.45 16.99
C ASP A 48 20.08 5.58 17.34
N ARG A 49 19.02 5.74 16.53
CA ARG A 49 17.94 6.73 16.75
C ARG A 49 16.67 6.18 17.38
N GLY A 50 16.63 4.89 17.71
CA GLY A 50 15.53 4.29 18.46
C GLY A 50 14.36 3.76 17.62
N ALA A 51 14.48 3.70 16.30
CA ALA A 51 13.57 2.90 15.48
C ALA A 51 13.82 1.40 15.73
N PHE A 52 12.80 0.56 15.61
CA PHE A 52 12.92 -0.89 15.76
C PHE A 52 13.22 -1.54 14.41
N THR A 53 14.14 -2.50 14.34
CA THR A 53 14.45 -3.22 13.11
C THR A 53 14.08 -4.69 13.20
N ALA A 54 13.55 -5.24 12.11
CA ALA A 54 13.21 -6.65 11.98
C ALA A 54 13.71 -7.22 10.66
N VAL A 55 14.09 -8.50 10.65
CA VAL A 55 14.49 -9.22 9.44
C VAL A 55 13.45 -10.30 9.13
N THR A 56 13.00 -10.33 7.88
CA THR A 56 11.93 -11.23 7.40
C THR A 56 12.39 -12.22 6.32
N ALA A 57 13.70 -12.24 6.03
CA ALA A 57 14.31 -13.25 5.17
C ALA A 57 13.91 -14.69 5.59
N PRO A 58 13.67 -15.60 4.63
CA PRO A 58 13.89 -15.42 3.19
C PRO A 58 12.78 -14.62 2.47
N HIS A 59 11.62 -14.42 3.11
CA HIS A 59 10.49 -13.70 2.54
C HIS A 59 10.62 -12.19 2.74
N THR A 60 11.36 -11.52 1.87
CA THR A 60 11.58 -10.06 1.93
C THR A 60 10.57 -9.25 1.10
N GLY A 61 9.50 -9.91 0.67
CA GLY A 61 8.43 -9.35 -0.17
C GLY A 61 7.24 -10.30 -0.22
N ARG A 62 6.23 -9.94 -1.02
CA ARG A 62 4.98 -10.72 -1.10
C ARG A 62 5.17 -12.08 -1.75
N SER A 63 4.48 -13.08 -1.23
CA SER A 63 4.39 -14.44 -1.79
C SER A 63 3.12 -14.57 -2.63
N ALA A 64 3.06 -13.85 -3.76
CA ALA A 64 1.81 -13.73 -4.55
C ALA A 64 1.22 -15.06 -5.05
N LYS A 65 2.06 -16.09 -5.25
CA LYS A 65 1.62 -17.44 -5.66
C LYS A 65 1.12 -18.31 -4.50
N ASP A 66 1.28 -17.84 -3.27
CA ASP A 66 0.84 -18.51 -2.04
C ASP A 66 -0.33 -17.77 -1.37
N LYS A 67 -0.98 -16.88 -2.12
CA LYS A 67 -2.22 -16.21 -1.72
C LYS A 67 -3.41 -16.98 -2.30
N PHE A 68 -4.36 -17.31 -1.44
CA PHE A 68 -5.56 -18.07 -1.79
C PHE A 68 -6.83 -17.35 -1.34
N LEU A 69 -7.91 -17.53 -2.10
CA LEU A 69 -9.27 -17.18 -1.70
C LEU A 69 -10.06 -18.48 -1.55
N VAL A 70 -10.77 -18.63 -0.43
CA VAL A 70 -11.59 -19.83 -0.20
C VAL A 70 -12.79 -19.81 -1.14
N GLU A 71 -13.01 -20.90 -1.85
CA GLU A 71 -14.15 -21.08 -2.75
C GLU A 71 -15.40 -21.45 -1.95
N GLU A 72 -15.98 -20.47 -1.24
CA GLU A 72 -17.20 -20.69 -0.46
C GLU A 72 -18.45 -20.17 -1.20
N PRO A 73 -19.61 -20.87 -1.08
CA PRO A 73 -20.78 -20.59 -1.92
C PRO A 73 -21.31 -19.15 -1.87
N GLY A 74 -21.13 -18.44 -0.76
CA GLY A 74 -21.65 -17.08 -0.60
C GLY A 74 -20.87 -16.00 -1.37
N THR A 75 -19.64 -16.31 -1.81
CA THR A 75 -18.77 -15.32 -2.46
C THR A 75 -18.14 -15.80 -3.77
N ALA A 76 -18.18 -17.11 -4.06
CA ALA A 76 -17.51 -17.71 -5.21
C ALA A 76 -17.91 -17.10 -6.57
N ASP A 77 -19.19 -16.82 -6.80
CA ASP A 77 -19.69 -16.31 -8.08
C ASP A 77 -19.18 -14.90 -8.44
N ARG A 78 -18.73 -14.15 -7.43
CA ARG A 78 -18.24 -12.77 -7.61
C ARG A 78 -16.73 -12.70 -7.81
N ILE A 79 -16.01 -13.76 -7.45
CA ILE A 79 -14.55 -13.77 -7.46
C ILE A 79 -14.04 -14.02 -8.89
N TRP A 80 -13.01 -13.26 -9.27
CA TRP A 80 -12.27 -13.40 -10.52
C TRP A 80 -11.22 -14.50 -10.41
N TRP A 81 -11.65 -15.74 -10.59
CA TRP A 81 -10.83 -16.93 -10.37
C TRP A 81 -9.68 -17.10 -11.37
N GLU A 82 -9.74 -16.48 -12.55
CA GLU A 82 -8.62 -16.50 -13.50
C GLU A 82 -7.38 -15.73 -12.99
N LYS A 83 -7.54 -14.90 -11.95
CA LYS A 83 -6.44 -14.17 -11.31
C LYS A 83 -6.25 -14.48 -9.83
N ASN A 84 -7.16 -15.24 -9.21
CA ASN A 84 -7.08 -15.58 -7.80
C ASN A 84 -7.05 -17.10 -7.62
N VAL A 85 -6.14 -17.59 -6.77
CA VAL A 85 -5.98 -19.04 -6.54
C VAL A 85 -7.07 -19.52 -5.60
N ARG A 86 -7.76 -20.60 -5.99
CA ARG A 86 -8.80 -21.27 -5.19
C ARG A 86 -8.18 -22.03 -4.03
N LEU A 87 -8.83 -22.02 -2.88
CA LEU A 87 -8.63 -23.01 -1.83
C LEU A 87 -9.97 -23.66 -1.50
N ASP A 88 -9.94 -24.98 -1.37
CA ASP A 88 -11.09 -25.77 -0.95
C ASP A 88 -11.53 -25.41 0.50
N PRO A 89 -12.84 -25.29 0.78
CA PRO A 89 -13.33 -24.99 2.12
C PRO A 89 -12.87 -25.98 3.20
N ASP A 90 -12.86 -27.29 2.94
CA ASP A 90 -12.44 -28.28 3.94
C ASP A 90 -10.93 -28.18 4.19
N ALA A 91 -10.15 -27.86 3.15
CA ALA A 91 -8.72 -27.56 3.30
C ALA A 91 -8.48 -26.33 4.16
N PHE A 92 -9.30 -25.29 4.01
CA PHE A 92 -9.28 -24.12 4.90
C PHE A 92 -9.60 -24.50 6.35
N GLU A 93 -10.61 -25.33 6.61
CA GLU A 93 -10.95 -25.73 7.98
C GLU A 93 -9.78 -26.44 8.66
N ARG A 94 -9.14 -27.40 7.99
CA ARG A 94 -7.95 -28.11 8.51
C ARG A 94 -6.81 -27.14 8.80
N LEU A 95 -6.53 -26.23 7.87
CA LEU A 95 -5.48 -25.23 8.05
C LEU A 95 -5.80 -24.27 9.21
N GLN A 96 -7.06 -23.86 9.34
CA GLN A 96 -7.50 -22.98 10.43
C GLN A 96 -7.35 -23.67 11.80
N GLU A 97 -7.72 -24.94 11.90
CA GLU A 97 -7.54 -25.75 13.11
C GLU A 97 -6.06 -25.83 13.51
N ASP A 98 -5.17 -26.18 12.57
CA ASP A 98 -3.74 -26.33 12.85
C ASP A 98 -3.08 -24.98 13.19
N VAL A 99 -3.50 -23.88 12.54
CA VAL A 99 -3.07 -22.51 12.89
C VAL A 99 -3.54 -22.12 14.30
N ARG A 100 -4.77 -22.46 14.69
CA ARG A 100 -5.26 -22.20 16.06
C ARG A 100 -4.45 -22.96 17.10
N ALA A 101 -4.25 -24.25 16.89
CA ALA A 101 -3.41 -25.07 17.77
C ALA A 101 -1.99 -24.51 17.92
N HIS A 102 -1.42 -24.00 16.82
CA HIS A 102 -0.13 -23.32 16.83
C HIS A 102 -0.14 -22.05 17.70
N LEU A 103 -1.17 -21.21 17.60
CA LEU A 103 -1.30 -19.99 18.38
C LEU A 103 -1.61 -20.27 19.86
N ASP A 104 -2.37 -21.32 20.15
CA ASP A 104 -2.76 -21.71 21.51
C ASP A 104 -1.56 -22.14 22.36
N ALA A 105 -0.54 -22.72 21.73
CA ALA A 105 0.72 -23.07 22.38
C ALA A 105 1.61 -21.85 22.72
N ARG A 106 1.12 -20.61 22.59
CA ARG A 106 1.92 -19.39 22.74
C ARG A 106 1.20 -18.28 23.51
N GLU A 107 1.98 -17.30 23.92
CA GLU A 107 1.45 -15.96 24.18
C GLU A 107 1.17 -15.26 22.85
N VAL A 108 0.10 -14.48 22.80
CA VAL A 108 -0.29 -13.72 21.60
C VAL A 108 -0.48 -12.24 21.91
N PHE A 109 -0.17 -11.41 20.92
CA PHE A 109 -0.42 -9.99 20.90
C PHE A 109 -1.65 -9.74 20.04
N VAL A 110 -2.59 -8.97 20.58
CA VAL A 110 -3.84 -8.61 19.89
C VAL A 110 -3.90 -7.11 19.66
N GLN A 111 -4.23 -6.70 18.45
CA GLN A 111 -4.54 -5.29 18.12
C GLN A 111 -5.92 -5.21 17.46
N ASP A 112 -6.82 -4.47 18.09
CA ASP A 112 -8.15 -4.11 17.59
C ASP A 112 -8.05 -2.74 16.91
N LEU A 113 -8.13 -2.71 15.58
CA LEU A 113 -7.84 -1.56 14.73
C LEU A 113 -8.94 -1.39 13.68
N PHE A 114 -8.93 -0.27 12.94
CA PHE A 114 -9.83 -0.03 11.82
C PHE A 114 -9.07 0.07 10.50
N ALA A 115 -9.65 -0.47 9.44
CA ALA A 115 -9.31 -0.15 8.06
C ALA A 115 -10.39 0.76 7.46
N GLY A 116 -10.04 1.99 7.07
CA GLY A 116 -10.97 3.01 6.58
C GLY A 116 -11.16 4.15 7.56
N ALA A 117 -10.79 5.37 7.15
CA ALA A 117 -10.93 6.59 7.94
C ALA A 117 -12.37 7.13 7.96
N ASP A 118 -13.18 6.77 6.98
CA ASP A 118 -14.60 7.14 6.96
C ASP A 118 -15.42 6.19 7.86
N PRO A 119 -16.02 6.68 8.98
CA PRO A 119 -16.71 5.83 9.94
C PRO A 119 -17.88 5.02 9.37
N ALA A 120 -18.49 5.45 8.26
CA ALA A 120 -19.61 4.68 7.68
C ALA A 120 -19.15 3.50 6.81
N TYR A 121 -17.86 3.43 6.45
CA TYR A 121 -17.29 2.37 5.61
C TYR A 121 -16.11 1.64 6.26
N ARG A 122 -15.69 2.05 7.45
CA ARG A 122 -14.56 1.43 8.14
C ARG A 122 -14.84 -0.02 8.52
N LEU A 123 -13.83 -0.84 8.38
CA LEU A 123 -13.82 -2.25 8.76
C LEU A 123 -13.08 -2.41 10.10
N PRO A 124 -13.74 -2.84 11.19
CA PRO A 124 -13.04 -3.25 12.40
C PRO A 124 -12.26 -4.54 12.13
N VAL A 125 -10.95 -4.53 12.38
CA VAL A 125 -10.04 -5.66 12.18
C VAL A 125 -9.35 -6.03 13.48
N ARG A 126 -9.42 -7.32 13.86
CA ARG A 126 -8.63 -7.88 14.96
C ARG A 126 -7.43 -8.63 14.40
N PHE A 127 -6.23 -8.21 14.77
CA PHE A 127 -4.98 -8.92 14.44
C PHE A 127 -4.53 -9.74 15.64
N ILE A 128 -4.17 -11.00 15.41
CA ILE A 128 -3.67 -11.92 16.44
C ILE A 128 -2.36 -12.52 15.94
N THR A 129 -1.27 -12.27 16.68
CA THR A 129 0.09 -12.67 16.26
C THR A 129 0.94 -13.06 17.48
N PRO A 130 1.84 -14.05 17.38
CA PRO A 130 2.74 -14.42 18.48
C PRO A 130 3.95 -13.47 18.62
N ASN A 131 4.14 -12.54 17.68
CA ASN A 131 5.27 -11.61 17.64
C ASN A 131 4.85 -10.17 17.99
N ALA A 132 5.58 -9.56 18.90
CA ALA A 132 5.32 -8.20 19.36
C ALA A 132 5.60 -7.16 18.28
N TRP A 133 6.64 -7.34 17.46
CA TRP A 133 6.95 -6.38 16.40
C TRP A 133 5.93 -6.41 15.26
N HIS A 134 5.31 -7.55 14.96
CA HIS A 134 4.21 -7.62 13.99
C HIS A 134 2.96 -6.91 14.53
N ALA A 135 2.70 -6.99 15.84
CA ALA A 135 1.66 -6.20 16.48
C ALA A 135 1.96 -4.69 16.41
N LEU A 136 3.24 -4.28 16.57
CA LEU A 136 3.66 -2.89 16.35
C LEU A 136 3.46 -2.46 14.89
N PHE A 137 3.81 -3.32 13.93
CA PHE A 137 3.58 -3.06 12.51
C PHE A 137 2.11 -2.79 12.21
N VAL A 138 1.18 -3.66 12.60
CA VAL A 138 -0.24 -3.43 12.30
C VAL A 138 -0.79 -2.23 13.06
N ARG A 139 -0.31 -1.98 14.29
CA ARG A 139 -0.64 -0.77 15.04
C ARG A 139 -0.22 0.49 14.28
N ASN A 140 0.94 0.47 13.64
CA ASN A 140 1.41 1.53 12.75
C ASN A 140 0.60 1.65 11.47
N MET A 141 0.21 0.52 10.89
CA MET A 141 -0.38 0.50 9.56
C MET A 141 -1.87 0.87 9.54
N PHE A 142 -2.63 0.48 10.58
CA PHE A 142 -4.09 0.65 10.62
C PHE A 142 -4.51 1.74 11.60
N ILE A 143 -5.76 2.18 11.48
CA ILE A 143 -6.30 3.29 12.26
C ILE A 143 -6.57 2.82 13.68
N ARG A 144 -6.02 3.56 14.65
CA ARG A 144 -6.14 3.24 16.07
C ARG A 144 -7.55 3.54 16.57
N ALA A 145 -8.19 2.56 17.19
CA ALA A 145 -9.45 2.78 17.89
C ALA A 145 -9.21 3.64 19.14
N VAL A 146 -10.10 4.60 19.41
CA VAL A 146 -10.07 5.34 20.68
C VAL A 146 -10.63 4.46 21.82
N PRO A 147 -10.35 4.77 23.10
CA PRO A 147 -10.83 3.97 24.23
C PRO A 147 -12.31 3.58 24.22
N ALA A 148 -13.19 4.52 23.86
CA ALA A 148 -14.63 4.27 23.79
C ALA A 148 -14.99 3.24 22.69
N GLU A 149 -14.26 3.27 21.56
CA GLU A 149 -14.44 2.32 20.47
C GLU A 149 -13.89 0.95 20.84
N LEU A 150 -12.74 0.90 21.52
CA LEU A 150 -12.17 -0.35 22.04
C LEU A 150 -13.13 -1.05 23.01
N ALA A 151 -13.82 -0.31 23.88
CA ALA A 151 -14.79 -0.87 24.81
C ALA A 151 -15.93 -1.63 24.08
N GLN A 152 -16.34 -1.14 22.91
CA GLN A 152 -17.44 -1.70 22.11
C GLN A 152 -16.96 -2.49 20.88
N PHE A 153 -15.65 -2.70 20.73
CA PHE A 153 -15.08 -3.27 19.52
C PHE A 153 -15.65 -4.67 19.24
N ARG A 154 -16.08 -4.87 18.00
CA ARG A 154 -16.55 -6.13 17.42
C ARG A 154 -15.80 -6.34 16.10
N PRO A 155 -14.94 -7.36 15.99
CA PRO A 155 -14.19 -7.60 14.76
C PRO A 155 -15.14 -7.84 13.59
N GLY A 156 -14.98 -7.05 12.53
CA GLY A 156 -15.59 -7.27 11.23
C GLY A 156 -14.76 -8.22 10.37
N PHE A 157 -13.45 -8.25 10.58
CA PHE A 157 -12.51 -9.25 10.07
C PHE A 157 -11.50 -9.64 11.16
N THR A 158 -10.98 -10.86 11.09
CA THR A 158 -9.92 -11.34 11.98
C THR A 158 -8.73 -11.87 11.20
N VAL A 159 -7.52 -11.47 11.56
CA VAL A 159 -6.26 -11.96 10.98
C VAL A 159 -5.56 -12.85 11.99
N LEU A 160 -5.45 -14.14 11.68
CA LEU A 160 -4.65 -15.11 12.41
C LEU A 160 -3.27 -15.20 11.75
N HIS A 161 -2.28 -14.58 12.37
CA HIS A 161 -0.92 -14.50 11.87
C HIS A 161 -0.02 -15.47 12.65
N ALA A 162 0.45 -16.51 11.97
CA ALA A 162 1.29 -17.58 12.49
C ALA A 162 2.55 -17.71 11.60
N PRO A 163 3.48 -16.74 11.63
CA PRO A 163 4.54 -16.61 10.63
C PRO A 163 5.52 -17.79 10.62
N ASP A 164 5.67 -18.47 11.76
CA ASP A 164 6.54 -19.63 11.93
C ASP A 164 5.83 -20.97 11.71
N PHE A 165 4.49 -20.98 11.51
CA PHE A 165 3.76 -22.19 11.13
C PHE A 165 3.98 -22.45 9.64
N GLN A 166 4.38 -23.68 9.31
CA GLN A 166 4.60 -24.12 7.93
C GLN A 166 3.42 -25.02 7.53
N ALA A 167 2.69 -24.65 6.49
CA ALA A 167 1.64 -25.52 5.96
C ALA A 167 2.26 -26.78 5.33
N ASP A 168 1.61 -27.92 5.56
CA ASP A 168 1.74 -29.11 4.73
C ASP A 168 0.90 -28.97 3.45
N PRO A 169 1.50 -28.90 2.24
CA PRO A 169 0.78 -28.77 0.98
C PRO A 169 -0.26 -29.86 0.72
N GLU A 170 0.05 -31.11 1.06
CA GLU A 170 -0.84 -32.26 0.79
C GLU A 170 -2.07 -32.21 1.71
N ARG A 171 -1.86 -31.89 2.99
CA ARG A 171 -2.94 -31.79 3.98
C ARG A 171 -3.80 -30.55 3.79
N HIS A 172 -3.17 -29.40 3.57
CA HIS A 172 -3.83 -28.09 3.58
C HIS A 172 -4.20 -27.57 2.19
N GLY A 173 -3.87 -28.29 1.12
CA GLY A 173 -4.17 -27.86 -0.25
C GLY A 173 -3.42 -26.60 -0.66
N THR A 174 -2.32 -26.26 0.02
CA THR A 174 -1.49 -25.10 -0.31
C THR A 174 -0.45 -25.47 -1.37
N ARG A 175 0.14 -24.46 -2.02
CA ARG A 175 1.18 -24.65 -3.04
C ARG A 175 2.55 -24.95 -2.40
N THR A 176 2.82 -24.28 -1.28
CA THR A 176 4.05 -24.42 -0.48
C THR A 176 3.68 -24.38 0.99
N SER A 177 4.68 -24.35 1.86
CA SER A 177 4.47 -24.13 3.28
C SER A 177 4.07 -22.70 3.65
N THR A 178 4.26 -21.74 2.75
CA THR A 178 3.75 -20.38 2.88
C THR A 178 2.29 -20.32 2.45
N PHE A 179 1.48 -19.55 3.18
CA PHE A 179 0.07 -19.35 2.84
C PHE A 179 -0.43 -17.98 3.33
N ILE A 180 -1.26 -17.35 2.49
CA ILE A 180 -2.04 -16.16 2.78
C ILE A 180 -3.46 -16.45 2.31
N VAL A 181 -4.32 -16.93 3.20
CA VAL A 181 -5.66 -17.42 2.84
C VAL A 181 -6.72 -16.48 3.35
N ILE A 182 -7.63 -16.05 2.48
CA ILE A 182 -8.75 -15.18 2.84
C ILE A 182 -10.07 -15.94 2.65
N ASN A 183 -10.87 -16.01 3.71
CA ASN A 183 -12.23 -16.51 3.68
C ASN A 183 -13.20 -15.34 3.94
N PHE A 184 -13.92 -14.90 2.91
CA PHE A 184 -14.83 -13.75 3.02
C PHE A 184 -16.08 -14.06 3.83
N GLY A 185 -16.68 -15.25 3.67
CA GLY A 185 -17.86 -15.68 4.41
C GLY A 185 -17.62 -15.76 5.92
N LYS A 186 -16.49 -16.35 6.33
CA LYS A 186 -16.05 -16.40 7.74
C LYS A 186 -15.41 -15.10 8.22
N LYS A 187 -15.04 -14.18 7.31
CA LYS A 187 -14.33 -12.93 7.59
C LYS A 187 -13.00 -13.15 8.33
N VAL A 188 -12.24 -14.15 7.87
CA VAL A 188 -10.95 -14.54 8.44
C VAL A 188 -9.85 -14.50 7.39
N VAL A 189 -8.67 -14.05 7.81
CA VAL A 189 -7.41 -14.20 7.08
C VAL A 189 -6.48 -15.11 7.89
N LEU A 190 -5.89 -16.10 7.24
CA LEU A 190 -4.81 -16.93 7.80
C LEU A 190 -3.50 -16.59 7.09
N ILE A 191 -2.43 -16.33 7.85
CA ILE A 191 -1.11 -16.02 7.30
C ILE A 191 -0.05 -16.86 8.02
N GLY A 192 0.78 -17.59 7.28
CA GLY A 192 1.90 -18.34 7.84
C GLY A 192 2.95 -18.73 6.79
N GLY A 193 4.05 -19.28 7.28
CA GLY A 193 5.25 -19.60 6.50
C GLY A 193 6.06 -18.36 6.05
N THR A 194 5.59 -17.16 6.36
CA THR A 194 6.22 -15.89 6.02
C THR A 194 6.17 -14.91 7.19
N ARG A 195 7.27 -14.19 7.40
CA ARG A 195 7.37 -13.09 8.36
C ARG A 195 7.13 -11.72 7.72
N TYR A 196 6.96 -11.66 6.39
CA TYR A 196 6.83 -10.40 5.66
C TYR A 196 5.58 -9.63 6.12
N ALA A 197 5.77 -8.47 6.75
CA ALA A 197 4.67 -7.76 7.40
C ALA A 197 3.62 -7.24 6.39
N GLY A 198 4.05 -6.98 5.15
CA GLY A 198 3.18 -6.54 4.08
C GLY A 198 2.02 -7.48 3.74
N GLU A 199 2.08 -8.77 4.13
CA GLU A 199 0.95 -9.69 3.94
C GLU A 199 -0.25 -9.34 4.85
N MET A 200 -0.02 -8.88 6.07
CA MET A 200 -1.09 -8.40 6.95
C MET A 200 -1.77 -7.14 6.39
N LYS A 201 -0.98 -6.21 5.83
CA LYS A 201 -1.51 -5.02 5.13
C LYS A 201 -2.34 -5.42 3.92
N LYS A 202 -1.74 -6.15 2.98
CA LYS A 202 -2.35 -6.40 1.66
C LYS A 202 -3.46 -7.44 1.66
N SER A 203 -3.54 -8.31 2.66
CA SER A 203 -4.71 -9.18 2.85
C SER A 203 -5.95 -8.38 3.26
N ILE A 204 -5.82 -7.39 4.16
CA ILE A 204 -6.92 -6.48 4.49
C ILE A 204 -7.26 -5.56 3.32
N PHE A 205 -6.27 -5.07 2.58
CA PHE A 205 -6.55 -4.34 1.34
C PHE A 205 -7.37 -5.19 0.36
N THR A 206 -7.04 -6.48 0.23
CA THR A 206 -7.82 -7.42 -0.59
C THR A 206 -9.25 -7.56 -0.06
N ALA A 207 -9.45 -7.63 1.25
CA ALA A 207 -10.78 -7.63 1.87
C ALA A 207 -11.57 -6.36 1.54
N MET A 208 -10.94 -5.19 1.66
CA MET A 208 -11.56 -3.90 1.29
C MET A 208 -11.92 -3.86 -0.20
N ASN A 209 -11.05 -4.42 -1.08
CA ASN A 209 -11.31 -4.53 -2.52
C ASN A 209 -12.49 -5.44 -2.88
N TYR A 210 -12.90 -6.35 -1.99
CA TYR A 210 -14.09 -7.18 -2.17
C TYR A 210 -15.36 -6.53 -1.60
N ILE A 211 -15.27 -5.99 -0.39
CA ILE A 211 -16.42 -5.50 0.39
C ILE A 211 -16.96 -4.19 -0.18
N LEU A 212 -16.07 -3.21 -0.38
CA LEU A 212 -16.46 -1.83 -0.68
C LEU A 212 -17.21 -1.64 -2.01
N PRO A 213 -16.88 -2.36 -3.10
CA PRO A 213 -17.68 -2.29 -4.32
C PRO A 213 -19.15 -2.64 -4.10
N GLY A 214 -19.46 -3.59 -3.21
CA GLY A 214 -20.83 -3.94 -2.84
C GLY A 214 -21.57 -2.84 -2.06
N GLN A 215 -20.85 -1.84 -1.55
CA GLN A 215 -21.35 -0.67 -0.85
C GLN A 215 -21.30 0.60 -1.72
N GLY A 216 -20.99 0.46 -3.02
CA GLY A 216 -20.84 1.59 -3.95
C GLY A 216 -19.58 2.42 -3.74
N VAL A 217 -18.64 1.97 -2.89
CA VAL A 217 -17.37 2.66 -2.65
C VAL A 217 -16.30 2.05 -3.55
N MET A 218 -15.61 2.90 -4.32
CA MET A 218 -14.52 2.43 -5.18
C MET A 218 -13.22 2.30 -4.35
N PRO A 219 -12.69 1.09 -4.13
CA PRO A 219 -11.37 0.92 -3.55
C PRO A 219 -10.28 1.23 -4.60
N MET A 220 -9.18 1.83 -4.15
CA MET A 220 -8.12 2.38 -5.00
C MET A 220 -6.75 2.05 -4.41
N HIS A 221 -5.83 1.61 -5.27
CA HIS A 221 -4.41 1.48 -4.94
C HIS A 221 -3.65 2.72 -5.43
N CYS A 222 -3.71 3.78 -4.64
CA CYS A 222 -3.18 5.10 -4.98
C CYS A 222 -2.67 5.82 -3.72
N SER A 223 -1.82 6.82 -3.89
CA SER A 223 -1.69 7.85 -2.85
C SER A 223 -2.71 8.97 -3.08
N ALA A 224 -2.99 9.76 -2.05
CA ALA A 224 -3.88 10.92 -2.17
C ALA A 224 -3.41 12.09 -1.31
N ASN A 225 -3.61 13.31 -1.80
CA ASN A 225 -3.35 14.54 -1.05
C ASN A 225 -4.42 15.62 -1.35
N ILE A 226 -4.44 16.67 -0.54
CA ILE A 226 -5.39 17.77 -0.66
C ILE A 226 -4.67 19.12 -0.63
N GLY A 227 -5.04 20.01 -1.55
CA GLY A 227 -4.55 21.39 -1.57
C GLY A 227 -5.29 22.26 -0.56
N ALA A 228 -4.74 23.45 -0.29
CA ALA A 228 -5.36 24.42 0.63
C ALA A 228 -6.78 24.85 0.22
N GLY A 229 -7.13 24.75 -1.07
CA GLY A 229 -8.47 25.01 -1.60
C GLY A 229 -9.46 23.85 -1.44
N GLY A 230 -9.05 22.74 -0.80
CA GLY A 230 -9.86 21.53 -0.68
C GLY A 230 -9.88 20.65 -1.94
N ASP A 231 -9.02 20.94 -2.91
CA ASP A 231 -8.89 20.17 -4.14
C ASP A 231 -8.14 18.87 -3.88
N THR A 232 -8.83 17.74 -3.89
CA THR A 232 -8.21 16.42 -3.72
C THR A 232 -7.56 15.94 -5.03
N ALA A 233 -6.39 15.32 -4.93
CA ALA A 233 -5.73 14.62 -6.03
C ALA A 233 -5.40 13.19 -5.61
N ILE A 234 -5.57 12.25 -6.54
CA ILE A 234 -5.21 10.84 -6.35
C ILE A 234 -4.16 10.41 -7.37
N PHE A 235 -3.21 9.57 -6.96
CA PHE A 235 -2.06 9.17 -7.76
C PHE A 235 -1.94 7.65 -7.79
N PHE A 236 -2.36 7.04 -8.91
CA PHE A 236 -2.14 5.62 -9.18
C PHE A 236 -0.75 5.40 -9.76
N GLY A 237 -0.21 4.23 -9.50
CA GLY A 237 1.10 3.84 -10.01
C GLY A 237 1.59 2.57 -9.33
N LEU A 238 2.52 1.88 -9.96
CA LEU A 238 3.13 0.69 -9.36
C LEU A 238 4.26 1.08 -8.40
N SER A 239 4.89 0.09 -7.77
CA SER A 239 6.09 0.34 -6.98
C SER A 239 7.18 0.95 -7.87
N GLY A 240 7.86 1.99 -7.41
CA GLY A 240 8.97 2.64 -8.14
C GLY A 240 8.54 3.73 -9.13
N THR A 241 7.24 3.94 -9.38
CA THR A 241 6.76 5.00 -10.28
C THR A 241 6.64 6.38 -9.61
N GLY A 242 7.07 6.52 -8.36
CA GLY A 242 7.10 7.81 -7.66
C GLY A 242 5.83 8.21 -6.91
N LYS A 243 4.85 7.31 -6.69
CA LYS A 243 3.61 7.61 -5.93
C LYS A 243 3.88 8.36 -4.62
N THR A 244 4.69 7.76 -3.73
CA THR A 244 4.99 8.31 -2.40
C THR A 244 5.72 9.66 -2.50
N THR A 245 6.72 9.75 -3.37
CA THR A 245 7.52 10.98 -3.59
C THR A 245 6.66 12.13 -4.14
N LEU A 246 5.73 11.84 -5.06
CA LEU A 246 4.91 12.86 -5.72
C LEU A 246 3.65 13.24 -4.93
N SER A 247 3.15 12.36 -4.05
CA SER A 247 2.10 12.73 -3.10
C SER A 247 2.61 13.53 -1.91
N ALA A 248 3.88 13.36 -1.53
CA ALA A 248 4.57 14.19 -0.54
C ALA A 248 4.99 15.53 -1.19
N ASP A 249 4.00 16.40 -1.40
CA ASP A 249 4.20 17.79 -1.82
C ASP A 249 4.07 18.70 -0.59
N PRO A 250 5.06 19.54 -0.27
CA PRO A 250 5.00 20.40 0.92
C PRO A 250 3.83 21.40 0.90
N THR A 251 3.22 21.65 -0.26
CA THR A 251 2.07 22.56 -0.42
C THR A 251 0.72 21.86 -0.28
N ARG A 252 0.69 20.54 -0.10
CA ARG A 252 -0.53 19.72 -0.09
C ARG A 252 -0.50 18.72 1.06
N GLN A 253 -1.58 18.67 1.84
CA GLN A 253 -1.64 17.75 2.97
C GLN A 253 -1.84 16.31 2.50
N LEU A 254 -1.05 15.37 3.02
CA LEU A 254 -1.15 13.95 2.69
C LEU A 254 -2.41 13.34 3.32
N ILE A 255 -3.27 12.71 2.50
CA ILE A 255 -4.41 11.92 2.98
C ILE A 255 -3.95 10.49 3.32
N GLY A 256 -3.12 9.89 2.45
CA GLY A 256 -2.51 8.57 2.63
C GLY A 256 -1.61 8.21 1.45
N ASP A 257 -0.75 7.20 1.61
CA ASP A 257 0.31 6.89 0.65
C ASP A 257 0.00 5.73 -0.32
N ASP A 258 -1.02 4.91 -0.07
CA ASP A 258 -1.16 3.65 -0.83
C ASP A 258 -2.60 3.12 -1.05
N GLU A 259 -3.51 3.26 -0.08
CA GLU A 259 -4.83 2.61 -0.14
C GLU A 259 -5.98 3.56 0.25
N HIS A 260 -6.93 3.78 -0.67
CA HIS A 260 -8.06 4.69 -0.45
C HIS A 260 -9.39 4.15 -0.95
N GLY A 261 -10.48 4.69 -0.42
CA GLY A 261 -11.83 4.51 -0.95
C GLY A 261 -12.38 5.82 -1.49
N TRP A 262 -13.09 5.77 -2.62
CA TRP A 262 -13.86 6.89 -3.15
C TRP A 262 -15.36 6.59 -3.05
N SER A 263 -16.00 7.20 -2.04
CA SER A 263 -17.43 7.11 -1.78
C SER A 263 -18.20 8.30 -2.36
N ASP A 264 -19.51 8.34 -2.15
CA ASP A 264 -20.31 9.54 -2.46
C ASP A 264 -19.99 10.76 -1.60
N ARG A 265 -19.15 10.62 -0.56
CA ARG A 265 -18.71 11.75 0.28
C ARG A 265 -17.33 12.30 -0.09
N GLY A 266 -16.50 11.54 -0.79
CA GLY A 266 -15.13 11.92 -1.08
C GLY A 266 -14.16 10.75 -1.02
N VAL A 267 -12.88 11.06 -0.82
CA VAL A 267 -11.79 10.09 -0.68
C VAL A 267 -11.45 9.90 0.79
N PHE A 268 -11.23 8.67 1.22
CA PHE A 268 -10.73 8.38 2.56
C PHE A 268 -9.63 7.31 2.53
N ASN A 269 -8.63 7.46 3.39
CA ASN A 269 -7.54 6.52 3.56
C ASN A 269 -8.06 5.23 4.22
N PHE A 270 -7.55 4.08 3.82
CA PHE A 270 -7.80 2.82 4.54
C PHE A 270 -6.89 2.67 5.76
N GLU A 271 -5.79 3.41 5.78
CA GLU A 271 -4.65 3.16 6.66
C GLU A 271 -4.49 4.27 7.72
N GLY A 272 -3.79 3.93 8.81
CA GLY A 272 -3.39 4.85 9.88
C GLY A 272 -1.90 5.25 9.83
N GLY A 273 -1.17 4.73 8.85
CA GLY A 273 0.25 4.99 8.66
C GLY A 273 0.71 4.82 7.24
N CYS A 274 2.02 4.74 7.06
CA CYS A 274 2.67 4.53 5.78
C CYS A 274 3.60 3.32 5.85
N TYR A 275 3.84 2.69 4.70
CA TYR A 275 4.81 1.59 4.57
C TYR A 275 5.72 1.88 3.37
N ALA A 276 6.66 2.79 3.61
CA ALA A 276 7.54 3.36 2.59
C ALA A 276 8.67 2.40 2.20
N LYS A 277 9.15 2.49 0.96
CA LYS A 277 10.44 1.89 0.58
C LYS A 277 11.56 2.81 1.04
N VAL A 278 12.63 2.26 1.57
CA VAL A 278 13.73 3.07 2.13
C VAL A 278 15.11 2.71 1.57
N ILE A 279 15.17 1.84 0.54
CA ILE A 279 16.41 1.61 -0.20
C ILE A 279 16.85 2.92 -0.85
N ARG A 280 18.11 3.29 -0.64
CA ARG A 280 18.74 4.54 -1.11
C ARG A 280 17.98 5.80 -0.70
N LEU A 281 17.29 5.78 0.44
CA LEU A 281 16.61 6.96 1.00
C LEU A 281 17.63 8.07 1.28
N ARG A 282 17.27 9.32 1.01
CA ARG A 282 18.12 10.48 1.32
C ARG A 282 17.33 11.60 2.00
N PRO A 283 17.95 12.34 2.93
CA PRO A 283 17.29 13.45 3.62
C PRO A 283 17.05 14.67 2.74
N ASP A 284 17.81 14.86 1.65
CA ASP A 284 17.71 16.01 0.75
C ASP A 284 16.56 15.90 -0.26
N THR A 285 16.17 14.66 -0.61
CA THR A 285 15.13 14.37 -1.60
C THR A 285 13.82 13.88 -0.98
N GLU A 286 13.88 13.15 0.14
CA GLU A 286 12.71 12.69 0.90
C GLU A 286 12.81 13.00 2.43
N PRO A 287 12.92 14.28 2.84
CA PRO A 287 13.17 14.66 4.23
C PRO A 287 12.14 14.13 5.23
N GLU A 288 10.84 14.15 4.88
CA GLU A 288 9.77 13.72 5.80
C GLU A 288 9.85 12.20 6.06
N ILE A 289 10.07 11.41 5.01
CA ILE A 289 10.22 9.95 5.12
C ILE A 289 11.51 9.63 5.88
N TYR A 290 12.61 10.32 5.57
CA TYR A 290 13.88 10.16 6.28
C TYR A 290 13.70 10.42 7.77
N ASN A 291 13.08 11.54 8.15
CA ASN A 291 12.83 11.86 9.56
C ASN A 291 11.97 10.80 10.24
N ALA A 292 10.93 10.29 9.59
CA ALA A 292 10.11 9.20 10.14
C ALA A 292 10.92 7.93 10.43
N THR A 293 11.96 7.61 9.64
CA THR A 293 12.85 6.46 9.92
C THR A 293 13.69 6.61 11.19
N GLN A 294 13.84 7.84 11.69
CA GLN A 294 14.65 8.16 12.87
C GLN A 294 13.81 8.23 14.15
N MET A 295 12.50 7.94 14.08
CA MET A 295 11.57 8.09 15.21
C MET A 295 11.34 6.78 15.96
N PHE A 296 11.22 6.89 17.28
CA PHE A 296 10.78 5.78 18.12
C PHE A 296 9.38 5.32 17.73
N GLY A 297 9.16 4.01 17.70
CA GLY A 297 7.90 3.41 17.23
C GLY A 297 7.90 3.06 15.75
N THR A 298 8.79 3.62 14.94
CA THR A 298 8.98 3.21 13.53
C THR A 298 9.57 1.80 13.46
N VAL A 299 9.07 0.97 12.54
CA VAL A 299 9.63 -0.34 12.22
C VAL A 299 10.38 -0.27 10.89
N LEU A 300 11.68 -0.59 10.90
CA LEU A 300 12.50 -0.73 9.71
C LEU A 300 12.69 -2.22 9.38
N GLU A 301 12.16 -2.65 8.25
CA GLU A 301 12.17 -4.04 7.84
C GLU A 301 13.30 -4.29 6.83
N ASN A 302 14.15 -5.28 7.13
CA ASN A 302 15.27 -5.75 6.33
C ASN A 302 16.37 -4.70 6.03
N VAL A 303 16.43 -3.60 6.79
CA VAL A 303 17.56 -2.66 6.68
C VAL A 303 18.83 -3.24 7.29
N VAL A 304 19.99 -2.87 6.73
CA VAL A 304 21.28 -3.26 7.28
C VAL A 304 21.74 -2.21 8.28
N LEU A 305 22.22 -2.66 9.43
CA LEU A 305 22.78 -1.79 10.46
C LEU A 305 24.31 -1.92 10.46
N ASP A 306 24.99 -0.82 10.72
CA ASP A 306 26.40 -0.84 11.11
C ASP A 306 26.53 -1.56 12.47
N PRO A 307 27.41 -2.58 12.60
CA PRO A 307 27.46 -3.41 13.80
C PRO A 307 27.98 -2.68 15.03
N ALA A 308 28.79 -1.62 14.87
CA ALA A 308 29.38 -0.88 15.98
C ALA A 308 28.48 0.26 16.47
N THR A 309 27.86 0.98 15.54
CA THR A 309 27.09 2.20 15.82
C THR A 309 25.58 1.97 15.82
N ARG A 310 25.10 0.89 15.18
CA ARG A 310 23.69 0.64 14.85
C ARG A 310 23.03 1.70 13.95
N ALA A 311 23.83 2.51 13.28
CA ALA A 311 23.33 3.41 12.24
C ALA A 311 22.78 2.60 11.06
N VAL A 312 21.70 3.07 10.46
CA VAL A 312 21.08 2.42 9.30
C VAL A 312 21.89 2.73 8.04
N ASN A 313 22.27 1.69 7.30
CA ASN A 313 22.81 1.83 5.95
C ASN A 313 21.68 1.69 4.93
N PHE A 314 21.12 2.81 4.47
CA PHE A 314 20.05 2.82 3.48
C PHE A 314 20.50 2.39 2.08
N ASP A 315 21.80 2.37 1.78
CA ASP A 315 22.32 1.95 0.48
C ASP A 315 22.53 0.44 0.36
N ALA A 316 22.56 -0.26 1.49
CA ALA A 316 22.78 -1.69 1.50
C ALA A 316 21.50 -2.47 1.15
N ASP A 317 21.62 -3.34 0.17
CA ASP A 317 20.58 -4.25 -0.32
C ASP A 317 20.93 -5.73 -0.10
N THR A 318 21.94 -6.01 0.73
CA THR A 318 22.47 -7.37 0.96
C THR A 318 21.42 -8.35 1.48
N ILE A 319 20.36 -7.86 2.15
CA ILE A 319 19.16 -8.64 2.49
C ILE A 319 18.14 -8.57 1.35
N THR A 320 17.82 -7.36 0.88
CA THR A 320 16.85 -7.09 -0.19
C THR A 320 16.92 -5.63 -0.66
N GLU A 321 16.54 -5.35 -1.91
CA GLU A 321 16.20 -3.98 -2.34
C GLU A 321 14.83 -3.52 -1.82
N ASN A 322 14.00 -4.43 -1.31
CA ASN A 322 12.68 -4.11 -0.77
C ASN A 322 12.75 -3.76 0.72
N THR A 323 13.73 -2.96 1.15
CA THR A 323 13.78 -2.45 2.53
C THR A 323 12.63 -1.49 2.78
N ARG A 324 12.04 -1.54 3.98
CA ARG A 324 10.80 -0.82 4.28
C ARG A 324 10.87 -0.08 5.60
N ALA A 325 10.11 1.01 5.70
CA ALA A 325 9.81 1.67 6.96
C ALA A 325 8.30 1.75 7.17
N CYS A 326 7.82 1.25 8.31
CA CYS A 326 6.43 1.35 8.73
C CYS A 326 6.32 2.29 9.93
N TYR A 327 5.59 3.38 9.75
CA TYR A 327 5.40 4.43 10.74
C TYR A 327 3.97 4.95 10.68
N GLN A 328 3.51 5.50 11.80
CA GLN A 328 2.21 6.15 11.90
C GLN A 328 2.16 7.39 11.01
N ILE A 329 0.97 7.75 10.52
CA ILE A 329 0.83 8.87 9.58
C ILE A 329 1.20 10.22 10.23
N ASP A 330 1.08 10.30 11.56
CA ASP A 330 1.47 11.46 12.36
C ASP A 330 2.99 11.74 12.35
N ALA A 331 3.82 10.78 11.92
CA ALA A 331 5.24 11.01 11.65
C ALA A 331 5.49 11.91 10.42
N ILE A 332 4.47 12.11 9.57
CA ILE A 332 4.50 13.06 8.46
C ILE A 332 3.83 14.36 8.93
N PRO A 333 4.56 15.47 9.17
CA PRO A 333 3.98 16.68 9.76
C PRO A 333 2.84 17.27 8.91
N ASN A 334 2.97 17.23 7.59
CA ASN A 334 1.99 17.76 6.65
C ASN A 334 0.90 16.73 6.26
N HIS A 335 0.48 15.86 7.18
CA HIS A 335 -0.66 14.97 6.94
C HIS A 335 -2.00 15.67 7.21
N LEU A 336 -3.08 15.12 6.67
CA LEU A 336 -4.45 15.52 6.97
C LEU A 336 -4.98 14.63 8.11
N PRO A 337 -5.21 15.15 9.33
CA PRO A 337 -5.56 14.32 10.50
C PRO A 337 -6.84 13.49 10.35
N SER A 338 -7.80 13.94 9.53
CA SER A 338 -9.03 13.20 9.28
C SER A 338 -8.82 11.94 8.43
N GLY A 339 -7.71 11.84 7.69
CA GLY A 339 -7.51 10.81 6.68
C GLY A 339 -8.57 10.82 5.56
N ALA A 340 -9.34 11.90 5.41
CA ALA A 340 -10.44 12.01 4.44
C ALA A 340 -10.54 13.40 3.82
N GLY A 341 -10.63 13.44 2.48
CA GLY A 341 -10.78 14.65 1.67
C GLY A 341 -12.01 14.60 0.77
N GLY A 342 -12.26 15.71 0.05
CA GLY A 342 -13.39 15.82 -0.88
C GLY A 342 -13.25 14.96 -2.13
N HIS A 343 -14.12 15.20 -3.11
CA HIS A 343 -14.01 14.51 -4.40
C HIS A 343 -12.75 14.94 -5.17
N PRO A 344 -12.00 13.99 -5.77
CA PRO A 344 -10.85 14.29 -6.60
C PRO A 344 -11.19 15.26 -7.73
N LYS A 345 -10.39 16.31 -7.86
CA LYS A 345 -10.37 17.17 -9.05
C LYS A 345 -9.38 16.67 -10.10
N ASN A 346 -8.37 15.93 -9.65
CA ASN A 346 -7.33 15.35 -10.49
C ASN A 346 -7.11 13.88 -10.14
N VAL A 347 -7.06 13.05 -11.17
CA VAL A 347 -6.63 11.65 -11.13
C VAL A 347 -5.34 11.55 -11.92
N VAL A 348 -4.28 11.05 -11.31
CA VAL A 348 -2.95 10.96 -11.92
C VAL A 348 -2.58 9.48 -12.06
N PHE A 349 -2.20 9.06 -13.26
CA PHE A 349 -1.61 7.76 -13.53
C PHE A 349 -0.12 7.93 -13.74
N LEU A 350 0.68 7.32 -12.88
CA LEU A 350 2.14 7.32 -12.96
C LEU A 350 2.62 6.06 -13.66
N ALA A 351 3.33 6.23 -14.78
CA ALA A 351 4.01 5.15 -15.48
C ALA A 351 5.52 5.43 -15.49
N ALA A 352 6.35 4.44 -15.22
CA ALA A 352 7.78 4.55 -15.46
C ALA A 352 8.07 3.91 -16.83
N ASP A 353 7.91 4.68 -17.91
CA ASP A 353 8.13 4.18 -19.26
C ASP A 353 9.63 4.08 -19.58
N ALA A 354 10.18 2.87 -19.56
CA ALA A 354 11.60 2.64 -19.89
C ALA A 354 11.87 2.60 -21.40
N PHE A 355 10.82 2.63 -22.22
CA PHE A 355 10.96 2.69 -23.67
C PHE A 355 11.14 4.11 -24.20
N GLY A 356 10.87 5.14 -23.39
CA GLY A 356 11.09 6.53 -23.77
C GLY A 356 10.09 7.08 -24.79
N VAL A 357 8.90 6.48 -24.87
CA VAL A 357 7.88 6.75 -25.89
C VAL A 357 6.80 7.69 -25.36
N MET A 358 6.40 7.51 -24.09
CA MET A 358 5.29 8.26 -23.52
C MET A 358 5.63 9.74 -23.26
N PRO A 359 4.68 10.67 -23.50
CA PRO A 359 4.85 12.07 -23.13
C PRO A 359 5.07 12.24 -21.63
N PRO A 360 5.88 13.24 -21.21
CA PRO A 360 6.10 13.55 -19.79
C PRO A 360 4.81 13.72 -18.99
N ILE A 361 3.80 14.37 -19.61
CA ILE A 361 2.45 14.50 -19.08
C ILE A 361 1.45 14.57 -20.24
N ALA A 362 0.28 13.96 -20.08
CA ALA A 362 -0.82 14.10 -21.01
C ALA A 362 -2.18 14.08 -20.29
N ARG A 363 -3.16 14.80 -20.83
CA ARG A 363 -4.55 14.73 -20.41
C ARG A 363 -5.26 13.62 -21.17
N LEU A 364 -6.01 12.80 -20.44
CA LEU A 364 -6.77 11.67 -20.99
C LEU A 364 -8.27 12.02 -21.06
N THR A 365 -8.95 11.48 -22.07
CA THR A 365 -10.41 11.37 -22.04
C THR A 365 -10.85 10.31 -21.02
N ALA A 366 -12.16 10.21 -20.74
CA ALA A 366 -12.69 9.19 -19.82
C ALA A 366 -12.42 7.77 -20.33
N GLU A 367 -12.55 7.55 -21.64
CA GLU A 367 -12.31 6.26 -22.29
C GLU A 367 -10.83 5.88 -22.24
N GLN A 368 -9.95 6.83 -22.54
CA GLN A 368 -8.50 6.65 -22.39
C GLN A 368 -8.13 6.37 -20.92
N ALA A 369 -8.77 7.07 -19.97
CA ALA A 369 -8.55 6.83 -18.55
C ALA A 369 -8.94 5.39 -18.15
N MET A 370 -10.11 4.91 -18.57
CA MET A 370 -10.55 3.53 -18.29
C MET A 370 -9.60 2.50 -18.94
N TYR A 371 -9.14 2.75 -20.17
CA TYR A 371 -8.18 1.89 -20.87
C TYR A 371 -6.83 1.81 -20.13
N HIS A 372 -6.24 2.96 -19.79
CA HIS A 372 -4.95 3.01 -19.11
C HIS A 372 -5.04 2.53 -17.66
N PHE A 373 -6.18 2.69 -17.01
CA PHE A 373 -6.43 2.09 -15.70
C PHE A 373 -6.50 0.57 -15.77
N LEU A 374 -7.18 0.00 -16.77
CA LEU A 374 -7.21 -1.45 -17.00
C LEU A 374 -5.86 -2.01 -17.41
N SER A 375 -5.06 -1.24 -18.15
CA SER A 375 -3.70 -1.63 -18.52
C SER A 375 -2.78 -1.63 -17.31
N GLY A 376 -2.80 -0.55 -16.51
CA GLY A 376 -1.91 -0.36 -15.37
C GLY A 376 -0.45 -0.54 -15.75
N TYR A 377 -0.03 0.14 -16.82
CA TYR A 377 1.29 0.01 -17.42
C TYR A 377 2.40 0.64 -16.55
N THR A 378 3.52 -0.06 -16.46
CA THR A 378 4.84 0.47 -16.12
C THR A 378 5.90 -0.38 -16.80
N ALA A 379 7.15 0.08 -16.87
CA ALA A 379 8.28 -0.79 -17.17
C ALA A 379 9.05 -1.16 -15.90
N LYS A 380 9.61 -2.36 -15.89
CA LYS A 380 10.69 -2.76 -14.97
C LYS A 380 12.02 -2.55 -15.69
N VAL A 381 13.04 -2.13 -14.94
CA VAL A 381 14.39 -1.90 -15.47
C VAL A 381 15.39 -2.81 -14.76
N ALA A 382 16.53 -3.05 -15.43
CA ALA A 382 17.60 -3.87 -14.90
C ALA A 382 18.07 -3.37 -13.52
N GLY A 383 18.28 -4.28 -12.58
CA GLY A 383 18.76 -3.97 -11.23
C GLY A 383 17.72 -3.43 -10.25
N THR A 384 16.41 -3.53 -10.55
CA THR A 384 15.33 -3.23 -9.59
C THR A 384 14.55 -4.45 -9.11
N GLU A 385 14.73 -5.59 -9.79
CA GLU A 385 14.21 -6.90 -9.41
C GLU A 385 15.19 -8.00 -9.87
N ARG A 386 15.27 -9.08 -9.09
CA ARG A 386 16.18 -10.20 -9.34
C ARG A 386 15.86 -10.86 -10.69
N GLY A 387 16.83 -10.89 -11.61
CA GLY A 387 16.73 -11.59 -12.90
C GLY A 387 16.31 -10.73 -14.10
N ILE A 388 16.13 -9.41 -13.94
CA ILE A 388 15.83 -8.50 -15.05
C ILE A 388 17.13 -7.89 -15.58
N THR A 389 17.47 -8.17 -16.84
CA THR A 389 18.66 -7.64 -17.53
C THR A 389 18.32 -6.57 -18.57
N GLU A 390 17.08 -6.53 -19.06
CA GLU A 390 16.58 -5.60 -20.07
C GLU A 390 15.25 -4.98 -19.64
N PRO A 391 14.88 -3.79 -20.12
CA PRO A 391 13.58 -3.18 -19.85
C PRO A 391 12.43 -4.11 -20.27
N SER A 392 11.50 -4.35 -19.36
CA SER A 392 10.35 -5.20 -19.62
C SER A 392 9.05 -4.49 -19.25
N ALA A 393 8.12 -4.45 -20.20
CA ALA A 393 6.78 -3.91 -19.96
C ALA A 393 6.03 -4.79 -18.96
N THR A 394 5.41 -4.16 -17.97
CA THR A 394 4.59 -4.81 -16.95
C THR A 394 3.21 -4.16 -16.93
N PHE A 395 2.19 -5.00 -16.92
CA PHE A 395 0.79 -4.59 -16.87
C PHE A 395 0.17 -5.16 -15.60
N SER A 396 -0.35 -4.29 -14.75
CA SER A 396 -1.04 -4.69 -13.52
C SER A 396 -2.35 -3.94 -13.47
N ALA A 397 -3.42 -4.59 -13.92
CA ALA A 397 -4.74 -4.01 -14.00
C ALA A 397 -5.12 -3.23 -12.73
N CYS A 398 -5.73 -2.05 -12.94
CA CYS A 398 -6.11 -1.11 -11.89
C CYS A 398 -4.92 -0.65 -11.01
N PHE A 399 -3.69 -0.76 -11.53
CA PHE A 399 -2.44 -0.58 -10.81
C PHE A 399 -2.29 -1.48 -9.56
N GLY A 400 -3.05 -2.57 -9.46
CA GLY A 400 -3.18 -3.33 -8.21
C GLY A 400 -3.65 -4.77 -8.37
N ALA A 401 -3.48 -5.39 -9.55
CA ALA A 401 -4.04 -6.70 -9.89
C ALA A 401 -3.91 -7.80 -8.81
N PRO A 402 -2.78 -7.97 -8.10
CA PRO A 402 -2.66 -8.99 -7.04
C PRO A 402 -3.61 -8.81 -5.84
N PHE A 403 -4.30 -7.68 -5.75
CA PHE A 403 -5.16 -7.30 -4.63
C PHE A 403 -6.63 -7.21 -5.04
N LEU A 404 -7.00 -7.63 -6.26
CA LEU A 404 -8.36 -7.53 -6.80
C LEU A 404 -9.08 -8.88 -6.76
N PRO A 405 -10.05 -9.07 -5.84
CA PRO A 405 -10.88 -10.27 -5.84
C PRO A 405 -11.90 -10.27 -6.96
N LEU A 406 -12.39 -9.09 -7.39
CA LEU A 406 -13.38 -8.98 -8.47
C LEU A 406 -12.70 -8.78 -9.83
N HIS A 407 -13.46 -8.95 -10.91
CA HIS A 407 -12.94 -8.70 -12.25
C HIS A 407 -12.52 -7.24 -12.42
N ALA A 408 -11.37 -6.97 -13.04
CA ALA A 408 -10.82 -5.61 -13.20
C ALA A 408 -11.82 -4.61 -13.82
N GLY A 409 -12.69 -5.09 -14.70
CA GLY A 409 -13.77 -4.29 -15.30
C GLY A 409 -14.76 -3.69 -14.30
N VAL A 410 -14.95 -4.29 -13.12
CA VAL A 410 -15.78 -3.71 -12.04
C VAL A 410 -15.16 -2.40 -11.57
N TYR A 411 -13.88 -2.44 -11.17
CA TYR A 411 -13.17 -1.25 -10.68
C TYR A 411 -13.01 -0.18 -11.76
N SER A 412 -12.78 -0.59 -13.02
CA SER A 412 -12.69 0.36 -14.14
C SER A 412 -14.00 1.09 -14.42
N ARG A 413 -15.15 0.40 -14.37
CA ARG A 413 -16.47 1.05 -14.47
C ARG A 413 -16.70 2.03 -13.33
N MET A 414 -16.40 1.63 -12.09
CA MET A 414 -16.54 2.52 -10.93
C MET A 414 -15.66 3.78 -11.08
N LEU A 415 -14.44 3.65 -11.60
CA LEU A 415 -13.58 4.80 -11.86
C LEU A 415 -14.20 5.74 -12.91
N GLY A 416 -14.68 5.20 -14.02
CA GLY A 416 -15.33 5.98 -15.08
C GLY A 416 -16.55 6.74 -14.56
N GLU A 417 -17.45 6.06 -13.83
CA GLU A 417 -18.63 6.66 -13.21
C GLU A 417 -18.25 7.82 -12.26
N ARG A 418 -17.22 7.63 -11.43
CA ARG A 418 -16.73 8.64 -10.49
C ARG A 418 -16.09 9.84 -11.20
N ILE A 419 -15.28 9.60 -12.23
CA ILE A 419 -14.69 10.66 -13.07
C ILE A 419 -15.79 11.49 -13.71
N SER A 420 -16.76 10.85 -14.38
CA SER A 420 -17.85 11.54 -15.07
C SER A 420 -18.76 12.30 -14.11
N LYS A 421 -19.15 11.68 -12.97
CA LYS A 421 -20.03 12.30 -11.96
C LYS A 421 -19.42 13.55 -11.34
N HIS A 422 -18.11 13.56 -11.12
CA HIS A 422 -17.43 14.63 -10.37
C HIS A 422 -16.60 15.57 -11.25
N GLY A 423 -16.53 15.33 -12.56
CA GLY A 423 -15.76 16.13 -13.52
C GLY A 423 -14.27 16.12 -13.25
N ALA A 424 -13.73 14.99 -12.77
CA ALA A 424 -12.31 14.87 -12.45
C ALA A 424 -11.45 14.85 -13.73
N LYS A 425 -10.34 15.57 -13.75
CA LYS A 425 -9.39 15.54 -14.87
C LYS A 425 -8.43 14.39 -14.67
N VAL A 426 -8.14 13.65 -15.75
CA VAL A 426 -7.22 12.53 -15.69
C VAL A 426 -5.93 12.87 -16.42
N TRP A 427 -4.81 12.65 -15.74
CA TRP A 427 -3.47 12.92 -16.22
C TRP A 427 -2.66 11.63 -16.26
N LEU A 428 -1.95 11.39 -17.34
CA LEU A 428 -0.94 10.34 -17.47
C LEU A 428 0.43 10.99 -17.39
N VAL A 429 1.28 10.54 -16.48
CA VAL A 429 2.59 11.16 -16.21
C VAL A 429 3.68 10.10 -16.35
N ASN A 430 4.63 10.35 -17.25
CA ASN A 430 5.81 9.53 -17.41
C ASN A 430 6.87 9.96 -16.37
N THR A 431 7.19 9.03 -15.47
CA THR A 431 8.24 9.13 -14.43
C THR A 431 9.45 8.24 -14.75
N GLY A 432 9.43 7.64 -15.94
CA GLY A 432 10.45 6.77 -16.49
C GLY A 432 11.48 7.57 -17.28
N TRP A 433 11.69 7.19 -18.53
CA TRP A 433 12.76 7.69 -19.40
C TRP A 433 12.20 8.51 -20.56
N THR A 434 13.07 9.33 -21.15
CA THR A 434 12.87 10.05 -22.42
C THR A 434 14.21 10.18 -23.15
N GLY A 435 14.16 10.56 -24.43
CA GLY A 435 15.35 10.83 -25.24
C GLY A 435 16.08 9.58 -25.74
N GLY A 436 15.36 8.47 -25.86
CA GLY A 436 15.89 7.16 -26.20
C GLY A 436 15.32 6.07 -25.29
N PRO A 437 15.55 4.79 -25.64
CA PRO A 437 15.24 3.69 -24.75
C PRO A 437 16.17 3.73 -23.53
N TYR A 438 15.83 2.98 -22.48
CA TYR A 438 16.74 2.76 -21.36
C TYR A 438 18.14 2.33 -21.85
N GLY A 439 19.18 2.94 -21.28
CA GLY A 439 20.58 2.77 -21.68
C GLY A 439 21.08 3.86 -22.62
N THR A 440 20.21 4.47 -23.42
CA THR A 440 20.53 5.63 -24.29
C THR A 440 19.88 6.91 -23.78
N GLY A 441 18.59 6.83 -23.45
CA GLY A 441 17.82 7.92 -22.89
C GLY A 441 18.17 8.19 -21.42
N SER A 442 17.54 9.21 -20.86
CA SER A 442 17.72 9.59 -19.46
C SER A 442 16.41 9.58 -18.70
N ARG A 443 16.48 9.33 -17.40
CA ARG A 443 15.29 9.35 -16.54
C ARG A 443 14.74 10.78 -16.46
N MET A 444 13.42 10.91 -16.47
CA MET A 444 12.73 12.18 -16.31
C MET A 444 13.20 12.88 -15.03
N LYS A 445 13.64 14.14 -15.18
CA LYS A 445 14.08 14.95 -14.04
C LYS A 445 12.90 15.15 -13.08
N LEU A 446 13.08 14.78 -11.82
CA LEU A 446 12.04 14.91 -10.80
C LEU A 446 11.50 16.34 -10.68
N ALA A 447 12.38 17.34 -10.83
CA ALA A 447 11.98 18.75 -10.84
C ALA A 447 10.96 19.07 -11.95
N HIS A 448 11.13 18.51 -13.16
CA HIS A 448 10.17 18.68 -14.26
C HIS A 448 8.86 17.96 -13.95
N THR A 449 8.91 16.72 -13.42
CA THR A 449 7.70 15.99 -13.00
C THR A 449 6.90 16.77 -11.96
N ARG A 450 7.56 17.35 -10.95
CA ARG A 450 6.91 18.19 -9.93
C ARG A 450 6.32 19.46 -10.53
N ALA A 451 7.01 20.14 -11.45
CA ALA A 451 6.50 21.33 -12.12
C ALA A 451 5.23 21.03 -12.96
N MET A 452 5.25 19.94 -13.75
CA MET A 452 4.09 19.51 -14.53
C MET A 452 2.89 19.14 -13.66
N LEU A 453 3.12 18.41 -12.57
CA LEU A 453 2.05 18.09 -11.62
C LEU A 453 1.51 19.34 -10.95
N ARG A 454 2.36 20.27 -10.50
CA ARG A 454 1.90 21.54 -9.91
C ARG A 454 1.03 22.32 -10.89
N ALA A 455 1.42 22.40 -12.17
CA ALA A 455 0.65 23.05 -13.21
C ALA A 455 -0.71 22.34 -13.46
N ALA A 456 -0.73 21.02 -13.46
CA ALA A 456 -1.96 20.24 -13.61
C ALA A 456 -2.91 20.43 -12.42
N LEU A 457 -2.40 20.29 -11.19
CA LEU A 457 -3.18 20.33 -9.96
C LEU A 457 -3.73 21.74 -9.66
N SER A 458 -2.97 22.79 -9.98
CA SER A 458 -3.43 24.18 -9.86
C SER A 458 -4.43 24.61 -10.93
N GLY A 459 -4.67 23.79 -11.95
CA GLY A 459 -5.51 24.14 -13.11
C GLY A 459 -4.82 25.07 -14.11
N ALA A 460 -3.52 25.35 -13.97
CA ALA A 460 -2.79 26.19 -14.93
C ALA A 460 -2.84 25.62 -16.36
N LEU A 461 -2.87 24.28 -16.50
CA LEU A 461 -2.98 23.61 -17.79
C LEU A 461 -4.38 23.68 -18.42
N ASP A 462 -5.43 24.08 -17.68
CA ASP A 462 -6.81 24.08 -18.20
C ASP A 462 -7.01 25.05 -19.36
N ARG A 463 -6.29 26.18 -19.32
CA ARG A 463 -6.36 27.26 -20.33
C ARG A 463 -5.27 27.12 -21.40
N GLY A 464 -4.43 26.09 -21.30
CA GLY A 464 -3.32 25.85 -22.21
C GLY A 464 -3.76 25.28 -23.56
N LYS A 465 -2.88 25.39 -24.56
CA LYS A 465 -3.02 24.67 -25.83
C LYS A 465 -2.50 23.25 -25.67
N PHE A 466 -3.16 22.30 -26.32
CA PHE A 466 -2.76 20.91 -26.36
C PHE A 466 -2.53 20.47 -27.80
N THR A 467 -1.54 19.61 -27.99
CA THR A 467 -1.28 18.88 -29.22
C THR A 467 -1.71 17.43 -29.03
N GLN A 468 -2.32 16.84 -30.04
CA GLN A 468 -2.70 15.43 -29.98
C GLN A 468 -1.48 14.56 -30.31
N ASP A 469 -1.19 13.59 -29.44
CA ASP A 469 -0.19 12.58 -29.72
C ASP A 469 -0.63 11.71 -30.91
N PRO A 470 0.21 11.49 -31.94
CA PRO A 470 -0.21 10.82 -33.17
C PRO A 470 -0.40 9.30 -33.03
N ILE A 471 0.13 8.67 -31.98
CA ILE A 471 0.06 7.23 -31.77
C ILE A 471 -1.04 6.88 -30.77
N PHE A 472 -1.02 7.53 -29.62
CA PHE A 472 -1.94 7.24 -28.53
C PHE A 472 -3.19 8.13 -28.52
N GLY A 473 -3.16 9.25 -29.25
CA GLY A 473 -4.26 10.21 -29.28
C GLY A 473 -4.40 11.02 -28.00
N PHE A 474 -3.41 11.03 -27.10
CA PHE A 474 -3.45 11.81 -25.86
C PHE A 474 -3.36 13.31 -26.12
N GLN A 475 -3.85 14.12 -25.19
CA GLN A 475 -3.67 15.57 -25.25
C GLN A 475 -2.42 15.97 -24.47
N VAL A 476 -1.35 16.35 -25.17
CA VAL A 476 -0.08 16.78 -24.58
C VAL A 476 -0.04 18.31 -24.50
N PRO A 477 0.25 18.94 -23.35
CA PRO A 477 0.31 20.40 -23.26
C PRO A 477 1.46 20.94 -24.13
N ALA A 478 1.22 22.05 -24.82
CA ALA A 478 2.20 22.67 -25.71
C ALA A 478 3.37 23.31 -24.95
N SER A 479 3.14 23.78 -23.74
CA SER A 479 4.16 24.35 -22.85
C SER A 479 3.77 24.19 -21.39
N VAL A 480 4.78 24.11 -20.51
CA VAL A 480 4.62 24.09 -19.05
C VAL A 480 5.71 24.95 -18.45
N THR A 481 5.35 25.90 -17.59
CA THR A 481 6.33 26.76 -16.91
C THR A 481 7.36 25.89 -16.16
N GLU A 482 8.65 26.28 -16.22
CA GLU A 482 9.78 25.55 -15.61
C GLU A 482 10.14 24.20 -16.28
N VAL A 483 9.54 23.88 -17.43
CA VAL A 483 9.84 22.68 -18.22
C VAL A 483 10.20 23.09 -19.65
N PRO A 484 11.35 22.66 -20.21
CA PRO A 484 11.69 22.96 -21.59
C PRO A 484 10.68 22.32 -22.57
N ASP A 485 10.16 23.11 -23.51
CA ASP A 485 9.11 22.66 -24.45
C ASP A 485 9.52 21.41 -25.26
N GLY A 486 10.80 21.31 -25.63
CA GLY A 486 11.33 20.14 -26.35
C GLY A 486 11.18 18.82 -25.60
N VAL A 487 11.07 18.85 -24.27
CA VAL A 487 10.87 17.64 -23.44
C VAL A 487 9.41 17.15 -23.51
N LEU A 488 8.44 18.05 -23.64
CA LEU A 488 7.00 17.70 -23.80
C LEU A 488 6.72 16.98 -25.12
N THR A 489 7.64 17.15 -26.05
CA THR A 489 7.96 16.45 -27.29
C THR A 489 8.70 15.10 -27.23
N PRO A 490 8.23 13.91 -26.79
CA PRO A 490 9.10 12.72 -26.69
C PRO A 490 9.97 12.50 -27.92
N ARG A 491 9.36 12.52 -29.12
CA ARG A 491 10.06 12.40 -30.39
C ARG A 491 11.17 13.44 -30.59
N SER A 492 10.96 14.69 -30.15
CA SER A 492 11.95 15.77 -30.25
C SER A 492 13.15 15.57 -29.31
N THR A 493 13.06 14.67 -28.34
CA THR A 493 14.18 14.31 -27.46
C THR A 493 15.03 13.16 -28.02
N TRP A 494 14.55 12.44 -29.02
CA TRP A 494 15.29 11.35 -29.64
C TRP A 494 16.21 11.89 -30.73
N PRO A 495 17.44 11.34 -30.86
CA PRO A 495 18.35 11.70 -31.94
C PRO A 495 17.89 11.15 -33.31
N ASP A 496 17.08 10.09 -33.33
CA ASP A 496 16.49 9.42 -34.51
C ASP A 496 14.99 9.16 -34.26
#